data_AF-K0DP51-F1
#
_entry.id   AF-K0DP51-F1
#
_cell.length_a   1.000
_cell.length_b   1.000
_cell.length_c   1.000
_cell.angle_alpha   90.00
_cell.angle_beta   90.00
_cell.angle_gamma   90.00
#
_symmetry.space_group_name_H-M   'P 1'
#
loop_
_entity.id
_entity.type
_entity.pdbx_description
1 polymer ?
#
loop_
_entity_poly.entity_id
_entity_poly.type
_entity_poly.pdbx_seq_one_letter_code
_entity_poly.pdbx_strand_id
1 'polypeptide(L)'
;MKAPRPRRPPPFPRDPLHAEWRDHTLPYIAAAALIVLVVTLIVWLVDPAPPKTITLSAGPRDSSFVVAAEQYKKILAQNGITLNVLESDGSVQNLQRLLEPKQHVDLALVQGGVANGLDTSSLMSLGSVFYVPVVVFYRGTGVTQLSQLEGKRIAVGREGSGTRLLALKLLDANGILPGGDTTLVPSDGLQAATQLVTGGVDAAILSGDSATRGLMLRLLRVPGISVMNFDEAAAYTRLFPYLDQIDLPPGVLDLRHKIPPETVHLVSPMVELVARTRLHPAISDLLIEAAQEVHGMPGLLQRAGQFPSPVAHEYQISEDAQRYYRTGKSFLYRTLPFWLASIGDRTLVLLLPVAVLLFPAMRLIPALYRWRVRSRIYRYYGSLIAIERGALSHTTDEERKRLFAELDQIEESLNGLRMPLAYADAFYVLREHVGFVRSRLGAAAR
;
A
#
# COMPACT_ATOMS: atom_id res chain seq x y z
N MET A 1 51.74 61.82 -1.42
CA MET A 1 50.81 61.66 -0.28
C MET A 1 49.38 61.64 -0.83
N LYS A 2 48.68 60.50 -0.80
CA LYS A 2 47.29 60.38 -1.27
C LYS A 2 46.35 60.83 -0.15
N ALA A 3 45.51 61.82 -0.41
CA ALA A 3 44.48 62.30 0.53
C ALA A 3 43.50 61.17 0.90
N PRO A 4 43.04 61.07 2.16
CA PRO A 4 42.06 60.07 2.55
C PRO A 4 40.70 60.41 1.92
N ARG A 5 40.07 59.44 1.25
CA ARG A 5 38.71 59.59 0.74
C ARG A 5 37.72 59.64 1.92
N PRO A 6 36.75 60.57 1.93
CA PRO A 6 35.71 60.58 2.96
C PRO A 6 34.85 59.33 2.82
N ARG A 7 34.79 58.52 3.88
CA ARG A 7 33.83 57.41 3.97
C ARG A 7 32.45 58.04 4.23
N ARG A 8 31.58 58.07 3.22
CA ARG A 8 30.17 58.42 3.43
C ARG A 8 29.54 57.40 4.40
N PRO A 9 28.76 57.85 5.41
CA PRO A 9 27.97 56.92 6.22
C PRO A 9 26.96 56.19 5.33
N PRO A 10 26.67 54.91 5.59
CA PRO A 10 25.66 54.17 4.83
C PRO A 10 24.29 54.84 5.01
N PRO A 11 23.45 54.93 3.96
CA PRO A 11 22.13 55.52 4.08
C PRO A 11 21.28 54.73 5.08
N PHE A 12 20.67 55.44 6.02
CA PHE A 12 19.75 54.86 7.00
C PHE A 12 18.40 54.55 6.33
N PRO A 13 17.91 53.30 6.36
CA PRO A 13 16.61 52.95 5.78
C PRO A 13 15.47 53.63 6.58
N ARG A 14 14.58 54.35 5.91
CA ARG A 14 13.30 54.81 6.50
C ARG A 14 12.32 53.64 6.48
N ASP A 15 11.84 53.20 7.65
CA ASP A 15 10.88 52.09 7.73
C ASP A 15 9.45 52.58 7.38
N PRO A 16 8.69 51.84 6.54
CA PRO A 16 7.33 52.20 6.16
C PRO A 16 6.31 51.99 7.31
N LEU A 17 5.24 52.80 7.30
CA LEU A 17 4.21 53.02 8.34
C LEU A 17 3.43 51.79 8.86
N HIS A 18 3.69 50.56 8.39
CA HIS A 18 2.97 49.33 8.78
C HIS A 18 3.89 48.21 9.35
N ALA A 19 5.08 48.56 9.82
CA ALA A 19 6.13 47.59 10.17
C ALA A 19 5.85 46.72 11.43
N GLU A 20 5.08 47.20 12.41
CA GLU A 20 4.94 46.51 13.71
C GLU A 20 4.25 45.14 13.61
N TRP A 21 3.15 45.05 12.85
CA TRP A 21 2.42 43.78 12.69
C TRP A 21 3.16 42.81 11.75
N ARG A 22 3.88 43.36 10.77
CA ARG A 22 4.67 42.58 9.82
C ARG A 22 5.91 41.97 10.49
N ASP A 23 6.59 42.70 11.36
CA ASP A 23 7.79 42.20 12.04
C ASP A 23 7.49 41.08 13.06
N HIS A 24 6.27 41.02 13.62
CA HIS A 24 5.84 39.92 14.47
C HIS A 24 5.37 38.70 13.67
N THR A 25 4.59 38.89 12.60
CA THR A 25 3.95 37.78 11.87
C THR A 25 4.86 37.14 10.83
N LEU A 26 5.75 37.89 10.20
CA LEU A 26 6.64 37.40 9.13
C LEU A 26 7.52 36.20 9.53
N PRO A 27 8.17 36.14 10.72
CA PRO A 27 8.95 34.96 11.10
C PRO A 27 8.08 33.73 11.39
N TYR A 28 6.87 33.90 11.94
CA TYR A 28 5.92 32.79 12.11
C TYR A 28 5.36 32.30 10.78
N ILE A 29 5.06 33.22 9.85
CA ILE A 29 4.61 32.87 8.50
C ILE A 29 5.73 32.16 7.73
N ALA A 30 6.98 32.62 7.82
CA ALA A 30 8.12 31.96 7.19
C ALA A 30 8.38 30.56 7.77
N ALA A 31 8.28 30.40 9.10
CA ALA A 31 8.39 29.11 9.75
C ALA A 31 7.23 28.17 9.34
N ALA A 32 5.98 28.66 9.35
CA ALA A 32 4.82 27.89 8.90
C ALA A 32 4.93 27.48 7.43
N ALA A 33 5.39 28.38 6.55
CA ALA A 33 5.62 28.08 5.15
C ALA A 33 6.73 27.02 4.97
N LEU A 34 7.82 27.09 5.75
CA LEU A 34 8.87 26.08 5.74
C LEU A 34 8.36 24.71 6.22
N ILE A 35 7.51 24.69 7.26
CA ILE A 35 6.86 23.46 7.74
C ILE A 35 6.00 22.85 6.65
N VAL A 36 5.11 23.66 6.06
CA VAL A 36 4.23 23.20 4.98
C VAL A 36 5.07 22.70 3.81
N LEU A 37 6.16 23.38 3.46
CA LEU A 37 7.08 22.95 2.41
C LEU A 37 7.74 21.60 2.75
N VAL A 38 8.29 21.42 3.95
CA VAL A 38 8.94 20.16 4.35
C VAL A 38 7.94 19.02 4.43
N VAL A 39 6.75 19.24 5.00
CA VAL A 39 5.69 18.23 5.04
C VAL A 39 5.23 17.88 3.63
N THR A 40 5.03 18.88 2.76
CA THR A 40 4.65 18.66 1.35
C THR A 40 5.75 17.91 0.62
N LEU A 41 7.02 18.25 0.84
CA LEU A 41 8.16 17.57 0.23
C LEU A 41 8.27 16.13 0.70
N ILE A 42 8.05 15.86 1.99
CA ILE A 42 8.03 14.50 2.54
C ILE A 42 6.87 13.70 1.94
N VAL A 43 5.66 14.26 1.91
CA VAL A 43 4.48 13.63 1.30
C VAL A 43 4.71 13.38 -0.18
N TRP A 44 5.33 14.32 -0.90
CA TRP A 44 5.65 14.18 -2.31
C TRP A 44 6.75 13.13 -2.58
N LEU A 45 7.78 13.07 -1.73
CA LEU A 45 8.90 12.14 -1.89
C LEU A 45 8.53 10.70 -1.50
N VAL A 46 7.53 10.51 -0.65
CA VAL A 46 7.11 9.19 -0.12
C VAL A 46 5.97 8.55 -0.94
N ASP A 47 5.44 9.26 -1.95
CA ASP A 47 4.33 8.84 -2.84
C ASP A 47 3.22 8.00 -2.14
N PRO A 48 2.54 8.56 -1.12
CA PRO A 48 1.61 7.83 -0.23
C PRO A 48 0.23 7.56 -0.86
N ALA A 49 0.01 7.96 -2.11
CA ALA A 49 -1.26 7.76 -2.77
C ALA A 49 -1.32 6.32 -3.32
N PRO A 50 -2.25 5.47 -2.87
CA PRO A 50 -2.41 4.15 -3.44
C PRO A 50 -2.72 4.26 -4.93
N PRO A 51 -2.22 3.32 -5.76
CA PRO A 51 -2.51 3.33 -7.19
C PRO A 51 -4.02 3.24 -7.38
N LYS A 52 -4.57 4.15 -8.20
CA LYS A 52 -6.00 4.18 -8.51
C LYS A 52 -6.44 3.07 -9.47
N THR A 53 -5.48 2.42 -10.11
CA THR A 53 -5.73 1.36 -11.08
C THR A 53 -4.81 0.20 -10.80
N ILE A 54 -5.38 -0.99 -10.74
CA ILE A 54 -4.65 -2.26 -10.59
C ILE A 54 -5.17 -3.27 -11.61
N THR A 55 -4.32 -4.21 -12.03
CA THR A 55 -4.70 -5.26 -12.98
C THR A 55 -4.67 -6.63 -12.34
N LEU A 56 -5.80 -7.35 -12.40
CA LEU A 56 -5.95 -8.73 -11.94
C LEU A 56 -6.06 -9.70 -13.11
N SER A 57 -5.16 -10.68 -13.18
CA SER A 57 -5.31 -11.82 -14.09
C SER A 57 -6.24 -12.86 -13.49
N ALA A 58 -7.38 -13.11 -14.17
CA ALA A 58 -8.47 -13.95 -13.67
C ALA A 58 -8.47 -15.32 -14.32
N GLY A 59 -9.35 -15.58 -15.27
CA GLY A 59 -9.48 -16.88 -15.94
C GLY A 59 -10.20 -16.73 -17.27
N PRO A 60 -10.67 -17.85 -17.85
CA PRO A 60 -11.50 -17.81 -19.04
C PRO A 60 -12.78 -17.00 -18.80
N ARG A 61 -13.34 -16.39 -19.84
CA ARG A 61 -14.48 -15.46 -19.77
C ARG A 61 -15.66 -15.91 -18.91
N ASP A 62 -15.99 -17.20 -18.91
CA ASP A 62 -17.13 -17.77 -18.19
C ASP A 62 -16.73 -18.56 -16.93
N SER A 63 -15.51 -18.31 -16.40
CA SER A 63 -14.99 -19.00 -15.22
C SER A 63 -15.42 -18.37 -13.90
N SER A 64 -15.43 -19.15 -12.82
CA SER A 64 -15.57 -18.65 -11.45
C SER A 64 -14.53 -17.58 -11.09
N PHE A 65 -13.36 -17.61 -11.73
CA PHE A 65 -12.29 -16.64 -11.54
C PHE A 65 -12.71 -15.27 -12.06
N VAL A 66 -13.31 -15.19 -13.25
CA VAL A 66 -13.82 -13.93 -13.81
C VAL A 66 -15.01 -13.43 -13.02
N VAL A 67 -15.90 -14.33 -12.57
CA VAL A 67 -17.04 -13.96 -11.70
C VAL A 67 -16.55 -13.32 -10.40
N ALA A 68 -15.57 -13.91 -9.72
CA ALA A 68 -14.98 -13.34 -8.51
C ALA A 68 -14.28 -12.00 -8.80
N ALA A 69 -13.51 -11.93 -9.90
CA ALA A 69 -12.80 -10.72 -10.31
C ALA A 69 -13.73 -9.52 -10.59
N GLU A 70 -14.86 -9.74 -11.26
CA GLU A 70 -15.84 -8.69 -11.53
C GLU A 70 -16.55 -8.24 -10.24
N GLN A 71 -16.76 -9.14 -9.27
CA GLN A 71 -17.24 -8.75 -7.94
C GLN A 71 -16.22 -7.89 -7.20
N TYR A 72 -14.93 -8.27 -7.22
CA TYR A 72 -13.85 -7.45 -6.67
C TYR A 72 -13.81 -6.06 -7.30
N LYS A 73 -13.93 -5.98 -8.62
CA LYS A 73 -13.98 -4.71 -9.35
C LYS A 73 -15.12 -3.81 -8.88
N LYS A 74 -16.32 -4.38 -8.68
CA LYS A 74 -17.48 -3.64 -8.16
C LYS A 74 -17.26 -3.12 -6.74
N ILE A 75 -16.65 -3.93 -5.86
CA ILE A 75 -16.38 -3.56 -4.46
C ILE A 75 -15.28 -2.49 -4.39
N LEU A 76 -14.18 -2.69 -5.12
CA LEU A 76 -13.05 -1.75 -5.15
C LEU A 76 -13.43 -0.39 -5.75
N ALA A 77 -14.35 -0.35 -6.73
CA ALA A 77 -14.85 0.89 -7.31
C ALA A 77 -15.52 1.80 -6.27
N GLN A 78 -16.11 1.25 -5.21
CA GLN A 78 -16.71 2.03 -4.11
C GLN A 78 -15.65 2.83 -3.33
N ASN A 79 -14.40 2.36 -3.35
CA ASN A 79 -13.25 3.01 -2.73
C ASN A 79 -12.42 3.83 -3.74
N GLY A 80 -12.95 4.07 -4.95
CA GLY A 80 -12.27 4.84 -5.98
C GLY A 80 -11.10 4.11 -6.66
N ILE A 81 -11.03 2.78 -6.53
CA ILE A 81 -10.01 1.94 -7.17
C ILE A 81 -10.61 1.26 -8.40
N THR A 82 -9.96 1.40 -9.55
CA THR A 82 -10.30 0.73 -10.81
C THR A 82 -9.56 -0.60 -10.90
N LEU A 83 -10.30 -1.71 -10.94
CA LEU A 83 -9.73 -3.03 -11.22
C LEU A 83 -9.90 -3.39 -12.69
N ASN A 84 -8.80 -3.55 -13.41
CA ASN A 84 -8.77 -4.13 -14.74
C ASN A 84 -8.73 -5.65 -14.63
N VAL A 85 -9.77 -6.32 -15.11
CA VAL A 85 -9.83 -7.79 -15.14
C VAL A 85 -9.27 -8.27 -16.48
N LEU A 86 -8.21 -9.05 -16.43
CA LEU A 86 -7.56 -9.62 -17.61
C LEU A 86 -7.92 -11.10 -17.72
N GLU A 87 -8.58 -11.47 -18.82
CA GLU A 87 -8.89 -12.87 -19.13
C GLU A 87 -7.60 -13.69 -19.32
N SER A 88 -7.65 -14.96 -18.94
CA SER A 88 -6.51 -15.88 -19.05
C SER A 88 -6.96 -17.30 -19.34
N ASP A 89 -6.02 -18.18 -19.70
CA ASP A 89 -6.27 -19.61 -19.88
C ASP A 89 -6.45 -20.36 -18.55
N GLY A 90 -6.14 -19.69 -17.42
CA GLY A 90 -6.22 -20.22 -16.05
C GLY A 90 -4.97 -19.93 -15.21
N SER A 91 -4.83 -20.66 -14.11
CA SER A 91 -3.80 -20.41 -13.09
C SER A 91 -2.36 -20.50 -13.61
N VAL A 92 -2.06 -21.36 -14.59
CA VAL A 92 -0.72 -21.46 -15.19
C VAL A 92 -0.33 -20.15 -15.86
N GLN A 93 -1.21 -19.61 -16.72
CA GLN A 93 -0.94 -18.34 -17.39
C GLN A 93 -0.91 -17.20 -16.36
N ASN A 94 -1.81 -17.18 -15.39
CA ASN A 94 -1.82 -16.18 -14.31
C ASN A 94 -0.49 -16.08 -13.57
N LEU A 95 0.06 -17.24 -13.18
CA LEU A 95 1.36 -17.28 -12.51
C LEU A 95 2.48 -16.78 -13.42
N GLN A 96 2.50 -17.16 -14.69
CA GLN A 96 3.47 -16.65 -15.66
C GLN A 96 3.40 -15.13 -15.80
N ARG A 97 2.19 -14.55 -15.87
CA ARG A 97 1.99 -13.10 -15.94
C ARG A 97 2.51 -12.38 -14.68
N LEU A 98 2.33 -13.00 -13.51
CA LEU A 98 2.85 -12.49 -12.23
C LEU A 98 4.36 -12.61 -12.10
N LEU A 99 4.97 -13.65 -12.67
CA LEU A 99 6.42 -13.82 -12.62
C LEU A 99 7.13 -12.90 -13.63
N GLU A 100 6.54 -12.63 -14.80
CA GLU A 100 7.13 -11.78 -15.83
C GLU A 100 7.08 -10.28 -15.44
N PRO A 101 8.22 -9.62 -15.09
CA PRO A 101 8.20 -8.25 -14.57
C PRO A 101 7.70 -7.20 -15.58
N LYS A 102 7.79 -7.50 -16.88
CA LYS A 102 7.36 -6.59 -17.95
C LYS A 102 5.84 -6.57 -18.15
N GLN A 103 5.13 -7.58 -17.63
CA GLN A 103 3.68 -7.62 -17.73
C GLN A 103 3.03 -6.76 -16.65
N HIS A 104 2.06 -5.95 -17.07
CA HIS A 104 1.34 -5.02 -16.22
C HIS A 104 0.19 -5.74 -15.49
N VAL A 105 0.56 -6.72 -14.66
CA VAL A 105 -0.33 -7.50 -13.80
C VAL A 105 0.17 -7.39 -12.36
N ASP A 106 -0.69 -6.91 -11.46
CA ASP A 106 -0.33 -6.65 -10.06
C ASP A 106 -0.73 -7.81 -9.15
N LEU A 107 -1.81 -8.52 -9.51
CA LEU A 107 -2.37 -9.65 -8.77
C LEU A 107 -3.03 -10.67 -9.71
N ALA A 108 -3.24 -11.89 -9.22
CA ALA A 108 -3.95 -12.93 -9.95
C ALA A 108 -4.57 -13.97 -9.01
N LEU A 109 -5.57 -14.69 -9.54
CA LEU A 109 -6.11 -15.88 -8.89
C LEU A 109 -5.30 -17.11 -9.31
N VAL A 110 -4.66 -17.80 -8.37
CA VAL A 110 -3.77 -18.93 -8.69
C VAL A 110 -4.15 -20.14 -7.85
N GLN A 111 -4.47 -21.25 -8.51
CA GLN A 111 -4.71 -22.53 -7.86
C GLN A 111 -3.41 -23.09 -7.28
N GLY A 112 -3.47 -23.65 -6.07
CA GLY A 112 -2.37 -24.42 -5.49
C GLY A 112 -1.94 -25.61 -6.36
N GLY A 113 -0.65 -25.92 -6.30
CA GLY A 113 0.03 -26.97 -7.06
C GLY A 113 0.56 -26.52 -8.42
N VAL A 114 0.34 -25.25 -8.80
CA VAL A 114 0.74 -24.67 -10.09
C VAL A 114 2.16 -24.10 -10.05
N ALA A 115 2.67 -23.69 -8.88
CA ALA A 115 4.02 -23.13 -8.78
C ALA A 115 5.09 -24.14 -9.18
N ASN A 116 4.93 -25.41 -8.80
CA ASN A 116 5.72 -26.54 -9.31
C ASN A 116 7.25 -26.32 -9.27
N GLY A 117 7.76 -25.72 -8.19
CA GLY A 117 9.19 -25.45 -8.00
C GLY A 117 9.72 -24.17 -8.68
N LEU A 118 8.85 -23.35 -9.28
CA LEU A 118 9.21 -22.01 -9.75
C LEU A 118 9.59 -21.10 -8.57
N ASP A 119 10.49 -20.15 -8.81
CA ASP A 119 10.85 -19.12 -7.84
C ASP A 119 9.69 -18.13 -7.65
N THR A 120 9.00 -18.22 -6.51
CA THR A 120 7.88 -17.36 -6.13
C THR A 120 8.28 -16.25 -5.15
N SER A 121 9.57 -16.01 -4.94
CA SER A 121 10.09 -15.00 -3.97
C SER A 121 9.64 -13.56 -4.27
N SER A 122 9.30 -13.26 -5.52
CA SER A 122 8.77 -11.96 -5.94
C SER A 122 7.26 -11.81 -5.72
N LEU A 123 6.59 -12.86 -5.22
CA LEU A 123 5.15 -12.95 -5.03
C LEU A 123 4.81 -13.14 -3.55
N MET A 124 3.58 -12.78 -3.20
CA MET A 124 3.01 -12.98 -1.88
C MET A 124 1.53 -13.36 -2.01
N SER A 125 1.03 -14.16 -1.06
CA SER A 125 -0.39 -14.47 -0.94
C SER A 125 -1.09 -13.43 -0.07
N LEU A 126 -2.29 -13.03 -0.48
CA LEU A 126 -3.24 -12.28 0.35
C LEU A 126 -4.21 -13.21 1.09
N GLY A 127 -4.16 -14.51 0.79
CA GLY A 127 -4.97 -15.55 1.38
C GLY A 127 -5.61 -16.45 0.33
N SER A 128 -5.98 -17.65 0.79
CA SER A 128 -6.80 -18.59 0.02
C SER A 128 -8.24 -18.10 -0.01
N VAL A 129 -8.93 -18.20 -1.15
CA VAL A 129 -10.25 -17.59 -1.37
C VAL A 129 -11.38 -18.58 -1.63
N PHE A 130 -11.13 -19.75 -2.22
CA PHE A 130 -12.14 -20.80 -2.37
C PHE A 130 -11.52 -22.14 -2.77
N TYR A 131 -12.28 -23.22 -2.60
CA TYR A 131 -11.91 -24.57 -3.01
C TYR A 131 -12.22 -24.86 -4.47
N VAL A 132 -11.36 -25.67 -5.10
CA VAL A 132 -11.51 -26.19 -6.46
C VAL A 132 -11.36 -27.72 -6.41
N PRO A 133 -12.38 -28.48 -5.96
CA PRO A 133 -12.25 -29.89 -5.66
C PRO A 133 -12.03 -30.73 -6.90
N VAL A 134 -11.34 -31.84 -6.75
CA VAL A 134 -11.24 -32.89 -7.77
C VAL A 134 -12.35 -33.90 -7.53
N VAL A 135 -13.21 -34.05 -8.54
CA VAL A 135 -14.34 -34.98 -8.51
C VAL A 135 -14.13 -35.99 -9.63
N VAL A 136 -14.04 -37.27 -9.27
CA VAL A 136 -13.86 -38.36 -10.23
C VAL A 136 -15.18 -39.08 -10.41
N PHE A 137 -15.79 -38.91 -11.57
CA PHE A 137 -16.95 -39.69 -11.97
C PHE A 137 -16.52 -40.91 -12.77
N TYR A 138 -17.17 -42.04 -12.58
CA TYR A 138 -16.84 -43.27 -13.29
C TYR A 138 -18.08 -44.10 -13.58
N ARG A 139 -17.98 -44.99 -14.56
CA ARG A 139 -19.02 -45.98 -14.87
C ARG A 139 -18.86 -47.22 -13.98
N GLY A 140 -19.93 -47.65 -13.32
CA GLY A 140 -19.94 -48.78 -12.40
C GLY A 140 -20.04 -48.35 -10.94
N THR A 141 -19.59 -49.20 -10.02
CA THR A 141 -19.66 -48.99 -8.56
C THR A 141 -18.40 -49.47 -7.87
N GLY A 142 -18.07 -48.90 -6.71
CA GLY A 142 -17.03 -49.40 -5.80
C GLY A 142 -15.59 -48.98 -6.10
N VAL A 143 -15.37 -48.00 -6.99
CA VAL A 143 -14.04 -47.39 -7.16
C VAL A 143 -13.77 -46.44 -5.99
N THR A 144 -12.65 -46.64 -5.30
CA THR A 144 -12.21 -45.82 -4.15
C THR A 144 -10.76 -45.32 -4.28
N GLN A 145 -10.03 -45.78 -5.30
CA GLN A 145 -8.64 -45.39 -5.56
C GLN A 145 -8.43 -45.09 -7.03
N LEU A 146 -7.53 -44.15 -7.35
CA LEU A 146 -7.21 -43.81 -8.73
C LEU A 146 -6.52 -44.97 -9.47
N SER A 147 -5.70 -45.76 -8.77
CA SER A 147 -5.02 -46.94 -9.30
C SER A 147 -5.99 -47.96 -9.94
N GLN A 148 -7.22 -48.07 -9.44
CA GLN A 148 -8.25 -48.96 -9.98
C GLN A 148 -8.76 -48.55 -11.37
N LEU A 149 -8.40 -47.35 -11.84
CA LEU A 149 -8.68 -46.85 -13.19
C LEU A 149 -7.59 -47.21 -14.20
N GLU A 150 -6.58 -47.99 -13.81
CA GLU A 150 -5.56 -48.49 -14.74
C GLU A 150 -6.18 -49.26 -15.92
N GLY A 151 -5.66 -49.00 -17.12
CA GLY A 151 -6.14 -49.58 -18.37
C GLY A 151 -7.48 -49.01 -18.87
N LYS A 152 -8.06 -48.01 -18.19
CA LYS A 152 -9.32 -47.37 -18.58
C LYS A 152 -9.10 -46.17 -19.50
N ARG A 153 -10.20 -45.66 -20.09
CA ARG A 153 -10.22 -44.37 -20.77
C ARG A 153 -10.65 -43.29 -19.79
N ILE A 154 -9.77 -42.33 -19.50
CA ILE A 154 -10.02 -41.31 -18.48
C ILE A 154 -10.01 -39.94 -19.14
N ALA A 155 -11.09 -39.17 -19.02
CA ALA A 155 -11.08 -37.75 -19.35
C ALA A 155 -10.35 -36.98 -18.24
N VAL A 156 -9.27 -36.30 -18.60
CA VAL A 156 -8.33 -35.66 -17.65
C VAL A 156 -8.27 -34.14 -17.79
N GLY A 157 -9.30 -33.51 -18.35
CA GLY A 157 -9.30 -32.07 -18.60
C GLY A 157 -8.60 -31.67 -19.90
N ARG A 158 -8.95 -30.48 -20.40
CA ARG A 158 -8.40 -29.89 -21.63
C ARG A 158 -6.93 -29.53 -21.46
N GLU A 159 -6.20 -29.46 -22.57
CA GLU A 159 -4.81 -29.01 -22.57
C GLU A 159 -4.67 -27.60 -21.97
N GLY A 160 -3.60 -27.40 -21.20
CA GLY A 160 -3.30 -26.14 -20.50
C GLY A 160 -4.16 -25.83 -19.26
N SER A 161 -5.17 -26.65 -18.92
CA SER A 161 -6.02 -26.41 -17.75
C SER A 161 -5.37 -26.83 -16.42
N GLY A 162 -5.73 -26.14 -15.33
CA GLY A 162 -5.36 -26.52 -13.96
C GLY A 162 -5.88 -27.91 -13.57
N THR A 163 -7.10 -28.26 -14.02
CA THR A 163 -7.69 -29.60 -13.89
C THR A 163 -6.77 -30.67 -14.45
N ARG A 164 -6.23 -30.48 -15.67
CA ARG A 164 -5.33 -31.44 -16.30
C ARG A 164 -4.02 -31.57 -15.56
N LEU A 165 -3.41 -30.46 -15.17
CA LEU A 165 -2.15 -30.49 -14.41
C LEU A 165 -2.32 -31.29 -13.11
N LEU A 166 -3.41 -31.05 -12.37
CA LEU A 166 -3.70 -31.77 -11.13
C LEU A 166 -4.06 -33.24 -11.38
N ALA A 167 -4.93 -33.53 -12.35
CA ALA A 167 -5.32 -34.89 -12.71
C ALA A 167 -4.11 -35.76 -13.06
N LEU A 168 -3.18 -35.23 -13.87
CA LEU A 168 -1.97 -35.95 -14.25
C LEU A 168 -1.03 -36.20 -13.06
N LYS A 169 -0.86 -35.22 -12.15
CA LYS A 169 -0.07 -35.41 -10.92
C LYS A 169 -0.66 -36.48 -10.00
N LEU A 170 -1.99 -36.49 -9.84
CA LEU A 170 -2.67 -37.47 -8.98
C LEU A 170 -2.62 -38.89 -9.58
N LEU A 171 -2.79 -39.01 -10.91
CA LEU A 171 -2.66 -40.28 -11.63
C LEU A 171 -1.23 -40.82 -11.60
N ASP A 172 -0.23 -39.96 -11.81
CA ASP A 172 1.19 -40.31 -11.73
C ASP A 172 1.56 -40.87 -10.36
N ALA A 173 1.10 -40.24 -9.27
CA ALA A 173 1.28 -40.74 -7.91
C ALA A 173 0.62 -42.12 -7.65
N ASN A 174 -0.26 -42.55 -8.54
CA ASN A 174 -0.92 -43.87 -8.52
C ASN A 174 -0.37 -44.83 -9.58
N GLY A 175 0.76 -44.49 -10.22
CA GLY A 175 1.41 -45.33 -11.24
C GLY A 175 0.79 -45.19 -12.64
N ILE A 176 -0.18 -44.30 -12.84
CA ILE A 176 -0.84 -44.11 -14.13
C ILE A 176 -0.15 -42.97 -14.88
N LEU A 177 0.73 -43.35 -15.82
CA LEU A 177 1.52 -42.43 -16.64
C LEU A 177 0.92 -42.21 -18.03
N PRO A 178 1.09 -41.00 -18.62
CA PRO A 178 0.79 -40.78 -20.03
C PRO A 178 1.60 -41.73 -20.93
N GLY A 179 0.92 -42.37 -21.89
CA GLY A 179 1.55 -43.32 -22.82
C GLY A 179 1.66 -44.75 -22.29
N GLY A 180 1.17 -45.04 -21.08
CA GLY A 180 0.96 -46.40 -20.60
C GLY A 180 -0.34 -47.04 -21.10
N ASP A 181 -0.81 -48.08 -20.41
CA ASP A 181 -2.02 -48.84 -20.77
C ASP A 181 -3.32 -48.03 -20.63
N THR A 182 -3.29 -46.96 -19.83
CA THR A 182 -4.44 -46.09 -19.58
C THR A 182 -4.53 -45.00 -20.66
N THR A 183 -5.68 -44.89 -21.31
CA THR A 183 -5.90 -43.85 -22.33
C THR A 183 -6.37 -42.54 -21.69
N LEU A 184 -5.53 -41.50 -21.75
CA LEU A 184 -5.85 -40.19 -21.19
C LEU A 184 -6.43 -39.24 -22.25
N VAL A 185 -7.72 -38.92 -22.13
CA VAL A 185 -8.47 -38.12 -23.09
C VAL A 185 -8.46 -36.64 -22.68
N PRO A 186 -8.06 -35.69 -23.56
CA PRO A 186 -8.03 -34.26 -23.26
C PRO A 186 -9.43 -33.63 -23.36
N SER A 187 -10.37 -34.08 -22.53
CA SER A 187 -11.74 -33.57 -22.47
C SER A 187 -12.10 -33.08 -21.07
N ASP A 188 -12.97 -32.07 -20.98
CA ASP A 188 -13.38 -31.43 -19.72
C ASP A 188 -14.88 -31.09 -19.73
N GLY A 189 -15.42 -30.73 -18.56
CA GLY A 189 -16.75 -30.16 -18.40
C GLY A 189 -17.86 -31.01 -19.02
N LEU A 190 -18.76 -30.36 -19.75
CA LEU A 190 -19.92 -31.02 -20.37
C LEU A 190 -19.51 -32.05 -21.44
N GLN A 191 -18.38 -31.83 -22.13
CA GLN A 191 -17.90 -32.78 -23.13
C GLN A 191 -17.44 -34.08 -22.46
N ALA A 192 -16.64 -33.99 -21.39
CA ALA A 192 -16.20 -35.16 -20.62
C ALA A 192 -17.39 -35.87 -19.97
N ALA A 193 -18.34 -35.13 -19.41
CA ALA A 193 -19.59 -35.68 -18.86
C ALA A 193 -20.40 -36.44 -19.92
N THR A 194 -20.49 -35.89 -21.14
CA THR A 194 -21.20 -36.56 -22.26
C THR A 194 -20.48 -37.83 -22.67
N GLN A 195 -19.15 -37.78 -22.83
CA GLN A 195 -18.33 -38.96 -23.16
C GLN A 195 -18.45 -40.05 -22.08
N LEU A 196 -18.56 -39.67 -20.80
CA LEU A 196 -18.74 -40.62 -19.71
C LEU A 196 -20.11 -41.31 -19.82
N VAL A 197 -21.18 -40.53 -20.03
CA VAL A 197 -22.55 -41.06 -20.15
C VAL A 197 -22.73 -41.93 -21.40
N THR A 198 -22.10 -41.58 -22.52
CA THR A 198 -22.19 -42.35 -23.77
C THR A 198 -21.21 -43.53 -23.84
N GLY A 199 -20.33 -43.71 -22.86
CA GLY A 199 -19.33 -44.77 -22.84
C GLY A 199 -18.11 -44.51 -23.74
N GLY A 200 -17.90 -43.27 -24.18
CA GLY A 200 -16.66 -42.82 -24.83
C GLY A 200 -15.46 -42.79 -23.88
N VAL A 201 -15.69 -42.54 -22.60
CA VAL A 201 -14.72 -42.71 -21.51
C VAL A 201 -15.32 -43.53 -20.37
N ASP A 202 -14.45 -44.13 -19.56
CA ASP A 202 -14.83 -44.96 -18.41
C ASP A 202 -14.78 -44.17 -17.08
N ALA A 203 -13.95 -43.12 -17.03
CA ALA A 203 -13.92 -42.15 -15.94
C ALA A 203 -13.70 -40.72 -16.47
N ALA A 204 -14.14 -39.73 -15.70
CA ALA A 204 -13.91 -38.32 -15.95
C ALA A 204 -13.48 -37.62 -14.66
N ILE A 205 -12.30 -37.00 -14.69
CA ILE A 205 -11.77 -36.17 -13.61
C ILE A 205 -12.17 -34.73 -13.90
N LEU A 206 -13.07 -34.19 -13.07
CA LEU A 206 -13.62 -32.84 -13.20
C LEU A 206 -13.17 -31.99 -12.01
N SER A 207 -13.02 -30.68 -12.21
CA SER A 207 -12.64 -29.76 -11.14
C SER A 207 -13.14 -28.35 -11.38
N GLY A 208 -13.41 -27.61 -10.30
CA GLY A 208 -13.81 -26.19 -10.36
C GLY A 208 -15.04 -25.99 -11.23
N ASP A 209 -14.89 -25.19 -12.29
CA ASP A 209 -15.99 -24.86 -13.21
C ASP A 209 -16.50 -26.08 -14.01
N SER A 210 -15.73 -27.17 -14.10
CA SER A 210 -16.21 -28.42 -14.68
C SER A 210 -16.88 -29.36 -13.68
N ALA A 211 -16.88 -29.03 -12.38
CA ALA A 211 -17.51 -29.80 -11.31
C ALA A 211 -18.66 -29.03 -10.62
N THR A 212 -19.47 -28.28 -11.40
CA THR A 212 -20.58 -27.50 -10.83
C THR A 212 -21.63 -28.39 -10.14
N ARG A 213 -22.31 -27.85 -9.12
CA ARG A 213 -23.42 -28.52 -8.42
C ARG A 213 -24.44 -29.14 -9.39
N GLY A 214 -24.81 -28.37 -10.42
CA GLY A 214 -25.78 -28.79 -11.42
C GLY A 214 -25.28 -29.96 -12.26
N LEU A 215 -24.01 -29.97 -12.68
CA LEU A 215 -23.43 -31.06 -13.44
C LEU A 215 -23.24 -32.32 -12.59
N MET A 216 -22.75 -32.19 -11.36
CA MET A 216 -22.62 -33.31 -10.42
C MET A 216 -23.98 -33.98 -10.17
N LEU A 217 -25.02 -33.19 -9.90
CA LEU A 217 -26.37 -33.71 -9.70
C LEU A 217 -26.92 -34.41 -10.94
N ARG A 218 -26.66 -33.87 -12.14
CA ARG A 218 -27.06 -34.51 -13.40
C ARG A 218 -26.37 -35.86 -13.59
N LEU A 219 -25.05 -35.93 -13.38
CA LEU A 219 -24.27 -37.16 -13.51
C LEU A 219 -24.70 -38.23 -12.52
N LEU A 220 -24.88 -37.88 -11.24
CA LEU A 220 -25.31 -38.83 -10.20
C LEU A 220 -26.75 -39.33 -10.36
N ARG A 221 -27.54 -38.72 -11.24
CA ARG A 221 -28.88 -39.21 -11.62
C ARG A 221 -28.83 -40.19 -12.79
N VAL A 222 -27.71 -40.29 -13.51
CA VAL A 222 -27.57 -41.23 -14.62
C VAL A 222 -27.32 -42.62 -14.05
N PRO A 223 -28.14 -43.64 -14.38
CA PRO A 223 -27.92 -45.00 -13.92
C PRO A 223 -26.54 -45.52 -14.34
N GLY A 224 -25.82 -46.14 -13.40
CA GLY A 224 -24.50 -46.70 -13.65
C GLY A 224 -23.35 -45.69 -13.62
N ILE A 225 -23.60 -44.40 -13.33
CA ILE A 225 -22.55 -43.42 -13.04
C ILE A 225 -22.45 -43.20 -11.54
N SER A 226 -21.23 -43.31 -11.02
CA SER A 226 -20.90 -43.10 -9.61
C SER A 226 -19.82 -42.04 -9.46
N VAL A 227 -19.70 -41.48 -8.26
CA VAL A 227 -18.58 -40.62 -7.85
C VAL A 227 -17.63 -41.42 -6.98
N MET A 228 -16.33 -41.25 -7.19
CA MET A 228 -15.29 -41.92 -6.41
C MET A 228 -15.17 -41.29 -5.03
N ASN A 229 -15.04 -42.14 -4.02
CA ASN A 229 -14.68 -41.74 -2.67
C ASN A 229 -13.16 -41.82 -2.50
N PHE A 230 -12.48 -40.72 -2.17
CA PHE A 230 -11.05 -40.76 -1.87
C PHE A 230 -10.81 -41.28 -0.44
N ASP A 231 -10.77 -42.60 -0.26
CA ASP A 231 -10.51 -43.21 1.06
C ASP A 231 -9.15 -42.78 1.64
N GLU A 232 -8.19 -42.49 0.76
CA GLU A 232 -6.84 -42.05 1.09
C GLU A 232 -6.65 -40.52 0.99
N ALA A 233 -7.72 -39.73 1.07
CA ALA A 233 -7.65 -38.26 0.98
C ALA A 233 -6.60 -37.65 1.93
N ALA A 234 -6.51 -38.15 3.17
CA ALA A 234 -5.53 -37.70 4.14
C ALA A 234 -4.06 -38.03 3.77
N ALA A 235 -3.82 -39.04 2.93
CA ALA A 235 -2.49 -39.31 2.39
C ALA A 235 -2.12 -38.30 1.31
N TYR A 236 -3.06 -37.95 0.43
CA TYR A 236 -2.86 -36.92 -0.59
C TYR A 236 -2.50 -35.56 0.01
N THR A 237 -3.13 -35.13 1.10
CA THR A 237 -2.78 -33.83 1.72
C THR A 237 -1.36 -33.79 2.31
N ARG A 238 -0.79 -34.96 2.65
CA ARG A 238 0.59 -35.08 3.14
C ARG A 238 1.61 -35.12 2.01
N LEU A 239 1.28 -35.77 0.89
CA LEU A 239 2.14 -35.87 -0.29
C LEU A 239 2.09 -34.59 -1.14
N PHE A 240 0.95 -33.92 -1.14
CA PHE A 240 0.69 -32.69 -1.87
C PHE A 240 0.20 -31.63 -0.87
N PRO A 241 1.13 -30.87 -0.27
CA PRO A 241 0.79 -29.92 0.79
C PRO A 241 -0.20 -28.83 0.37
N TYR A 242 -0.40 -28.61 -0.92
CA TYR A 242 -1.37 -27.66 -1.47
C TYR A 242 -2.80 -28.24 -1.58
N LEU A 243 -3.03 -29.48 -1.16
CA LEU A 243 -4.34 -30.14 -1.17
C LEU A 243 -4.93 -30.22 0.24
N ASP A 244 -6.23 -29.98 0.31
CA ASP A 244 -7.07 -30.23 1.46
C ASP A 244 -8.04 -31.38 1.22
N GLN A 245 -8.49 -31.99 2.31
CA GLN A 245 -9.60 -32.91 2.29
C GLN A 245 -10.92 -32.14 2.43
N ILE A 246 -11.89 -32.45 1.57
CA ILE A 246 -13.26 -31.92 1.63
C ILE A 246 -14.24 -33.07 1.68
N ASP A 247 -15.23 -32.96 2.56
CA ASP A 247 -16.33 -33.92 2.64
C ASP A 247 -17.56 -33.35 1.97
N LEU A 248 -18.12 -34.08 1.01
CA LEU A 248 -19.43 -33.78 0.41
C LEU A 248 -20.51 -34.57 1.18
N PRO A 249 -21.28 -33.92 2.08
CA PRO A 249 -22.18 -34.65 2.97
C PRO A 249 -23.38 -35.24 2.23
N PRO A 250 -24.02 -36.29 2.79
CA PRO A 250 -25.18 -36.90 2.17
C PRO A 250 -26.31 -35.90 1.92
N GLY A 251 -26.91 -35.94 0.74
CA GLY A 251 -28.05 -35.09 0.38
C GLY A 251 -27.71 -33.63 0.03
N VAL A 252 -26.44 -33.22 0.08
CA VAL A 252 -26.06 -31.82 -0.18
C VAL A 252 -26.40 -31.35 -1.60
N LEU A 253 -26.46 -32.24 -2.58
CA LEU A 253 -26.85 -31.92 -3.95
C LEU A 253 -28.37 -31.91 -4.10
N ASP A 254 -29.05 -32.92 -3.54
CA ASP A 254 -30.51 -33.06 -3.51
C ASP A 254 -30.95 -33.75 -2.20
N LEU A 255 -31.57 -32.99 -1.30
CA LEU A 255 -32.01 -33.47 0.01
C LEU A 255 -33.18 -34.46 -0.08
N ARG A 256 -34.06 -34.30 -1.07
CA ARG A 256 -35.25 -35.15 -1.22
C ARG A 256 -34.84 -36.58 -1.58
N HIS A 257 -33.87 -36.70 -2.48
CA HIS A 257 -33.37 -37.99 -2.94
C HIS A 257 -32.07 -38.42 -2.24
N LYS A 258 -31.62 -37.64 -1.25
CA LYS A 258 -30.36 -37.82 -0.52
C LYS A 258 -29.19 -38.11 -1.48
N ILE A 259 -28.88 -37.15 -2.37
CA ILE A 259 -27.75 -37.22 -3.30
C ILE A 259 -26.60 -36.32 -2.82
N PRO A 260 -25.37 -36.82 -2.64
CA PRO A 260 -24.99 -38.24 -2.66
C PRO A 260 -25.61 -39.03 -1.48
N PRO A 261 -25.73 -40.37 -1.55
CA PRO A 261 -26.36 -41.18 -0.51
C PRO A 261 -25.53 -41.27 0.79
N GLU A 262 -24.21 -41.15 0.64
CA GLU A 262 -23.20 -41.22 1.69
C GLU A 262 -22.22 -40.05 1.56
N THR A 263 -21.39 -39.85 2.57
CA THR A 263 -20.33 -38.83 2.52
C THR A 263 -19.31 -39.22 1.47
N VAL A 264 -19.00 -38.29 0.56
CA VAL A 264 -17.93 -38.49 -0.43
C VAL A 264 -16.74 -37.64 -0.03
N HIS A 265 -15.61 -38.28 0.28
CA HIS A 265 -14.33 -37.64 0.53
C HIS A 265 -13.70 -37.24 -0.80
N LEU A 266 -13.31 -35.98 -0.89
CA LEU A 266 -12.67 -35.36 -2.04
C LEU A 266 -11.34 -34.76 -1.61
N VAL A 267 -10.45 -34.61 -2.58
CA VAL A 267 -9.24 -33.79 -2.44
C VAL A 267 -9.41 -32.50 -3.22
N SER A 268 -8.94 -31.38 -2.68
CA SER A 268 -9.13 -30.08 -3.30
C SER A 268 -7.92 -29.19 -3.08
N PRO A 269 -7.33 -28.60 -4.13
CA PRO A 269 -6.55 -27.39 -3.96
C PRO A 269 -7.45 -26.23 -3.53
N MET A 270 -6.81 -25.19 -2.99
CA MET A 270 -7.40 -23.86 -2.86
C MET A 270 -6.93 -22.95 -3.98
N VAL A 271 -7.72 -21.94 -4.31
CA VAL A 271 -7.29 -20.78 -5.10
C VAL A 271 -6.79 -19.71 -4.15
N GLU A 272 -5.60 -19.19 -4.41
CA GLU A 272 -4.98 -18.10 -3.67
C GLU A 272 -5.09 -16.79 -4.45
N LEU A 273 -5.31 -15.69 -3.71
CA LEU A 273 -5.17 -14.35 -4.24
C LEU A 273 -3.70 -13.94 -4.15
N VAL A 274 -2.95 -14.11 -5.23
CA VAL A 274 -1.50 -13.87 -5.27
C VAL A 274 -1.22 -12.49 -5.84
N ALA A 275 -0.34 -11.74 -5.20
CA ALA A 275 0.11 -10.42 -5.63
C ALA A 275 1.63 -10.35 -5.70
N ARG A 276 2.16 -9.36 -6.41
CA ARG A 276 3.60 -9.06 -6.33
C ARG A 276 3.91 -8.42 -4.97
N THR A 277 5.10 -8.65 -4.44
CA THR A 277 5.56 -8.06 -3.16
C THR A 277 5.59 -6.53 -3.14
N ARG A 278 5.60 -5.89 -4.32
CA ARG A 278 5.49 -4.43 -4.50
C ARG A 278 4.06 -3.86 -4.40
N LEU A 279 3.05 -4.68 -4.11
CA LEU A 279 1.67 -4.20 -3.97
C LEU A 279 1.56 -3.20 -2.81
N HIS A 280 0.81 -2.12 -3.01
CA HIS A 280 0.62 -1.11 -1.98
C HIS A 280 -0.23 -1.67 -0.81
N PRO A 281 0.15 -1.47 0.47
CA PRO A 281 -0.56 -2.02 1.64
C PRO A 281 -2.05 -1.68 1.70
N ALA A 282 -2.42 -0.42 1.41
CA ALA A 282 -3.82 -0.01 1.37
C ALA A 282 -4.67 -0.78 0.35
N ILE A 283 -4.06 -1.26 -0.75
CA ILE A 283 -4.74 -2.08 -1.76
C ILE A 283 -4.88 -3.52 -1.25
N SER A 284 -3.87 -4.03 -0.52
CA SER A 284 -3.92 -5.34 0.14
C SER A 284 -5.13 -5.46 1.07
N ASP A 285 -5.31 -4.48 1.98
CA ASP A 285 -6.44 -4.47 2.92
C ASP A 285 -7.81 -4.44 2.20
N LEU A 286 -7.94 -3.63 1.15
CA LEU A 286 -9.17 -3.55 0.35
C LEU A 286 -9.46 -4.85 -0.41
N LEU A 287 -8.42 -5.53 -0.90
CA LEU A 287 -8.57 -6.80 -1.61
C LEU A 287 -8.99 -7.92 -0.66
N ILE A 288 -8.41 -7.97 0.55
CA ILE A 288 -8.81 -8.95 1.57
C ILE A 288 -10.26 -8.70 2.01
N GLU A 289 -10.66 -7.44 2.16
CA GLU A 289 -12.06 -7.09 2.44
C GLU A 289 -12.99 -7.53 1.30
N ALA A 290 -12.63 -7.24 0.05
CA ALA A 290 -13.40 -7.70 -1.10
C ALA A 290 -13.48 -9.23 -1.16
N ALA A 291 -12.38 -9.92 -0.87
CA ALA A 291 -12.35 -11.37 -0.76
C ALA A 291 -13.27 -11.88 0.36
N GLN A 292 -13.32 -11.20 1.52
CA GLN A 292 -14.21 -11.54 2.62
C GLN A 292 -15.69 -11.37 2.27
N GLU A 293 -16.04 -10.32 1.53
CA GLU A 293 -17.41 -10.09 1.07
C GLU A 293 -17.86 -11.12 0.03
N VAL A 294 -16.97 -11.45 -0.93
CA VAL A 294 -17.27 -12.41 -2.01
C VAL A 294 -17.27 -13.86 -1.52
N HIS A 295 -16.29 -14.23 -0.70
CA HIS A 295 -16.03 -15.63 -0.34
C HIS A 295 -16.38 -15.99 1.11
N GLY A 296 -16.77 -15.02 1.94
CA GLY A 296 -17.14 -15.26 3.33
C GLY A 296 -18.48 -15.98 3.52
N MET A 297 -19.31 -16.02 2.49
CA MET A 297 -20.63 -16.66 2.55
C MET A 297 -20.51 -18.19 2.51
N PRO A 298 -21.42 -18.91 3.20
CA PRO A 298 -21.46 -20.37 3.12
C PRO A 298 -21.81 -20.82 1.70
N GLY A 299 -21.21 -21.94 1.28
CA GLY A 299 -21.41 -22.52 -0.05
C GLY A 299 -21.55 -24.03 0.00
N LEU A 300 -21.49 -24.66 -1.18
CA LEU A 300 -21.55 -26.13 -1.29
C LEU A 300 -20.36 -26.81 -0.59
N LEU A 301 -19.18 -26.19 -0.65
CA LEU A 301 -17.90 -26.78 -0.24
C LEU A 301 -17.29 -26.11 1.00
N GLN A 302 -17.80 -24.95 1.39
CA GLN A 302 -17.18 -24.08 2.39
C GLN A 302 -18.21 -23.60 3.42
N ARG A 303 -17.75 -23.42 4.66
CA ARG A 303 -18.53 -22.86 5.76
C ARG A 303 -18.50 -21.34 5.73
N ALA A 304 -19.48 -20.72 6.39
CA ALA A 304 -19.48 -19.27 6.58
C ALA A 304 -18.22 -18.83 7.35
N GLY A 305 -17.57 -17.77 6.86
CA GLY A 305 -16.34 -17.22 7.46
C GLY A 305 -15.08 -18.09 7.27
N GLN A 306 -15.13 -19.13 6.43
CA GLN A 306 -13.95 -19.96 6.17
C GLN A 306 -12.94 -19.27 5.25
N PHE A 307 -13.41 -18.41 4.35
CA PHE A 307 -12.60 -17.67 3.40
C PHE A 307 -12.82 -16.15 3.49
N PRO A 308 -11.80 -15.35 3.12
CA PRO A 308 -10.44 -15.78 2.80
C PRO A 308 -9.69 -16.28 4.03
N SER A 309 -8.76 -17.22 3.84
CA SER A 309 -7.98 -17.83 4.93
C SER A 309 -6.51 -17.44 4.84
N PRO A 310 -5.80 -17.28 5.97
CA PRO A 310 -4.36 -16.98 5.99
C PRO A 310 -3.49 -18.18 5.60
N VAL A 311 -4.09 -19.33 5.29
CA VAL A 311 -3.34 -20.54 4.92
C VAL A 311 -2.77 -20.32 3.52
N ALA A 312 -1.44 -20.28 3.45
CA ALA A 312 -0.68 -20.18 2.21
C ALA A 312 0.27 -21.37 2.12
N HIS A 313 0.30 -22.03 0.97
CA HIS A 313 1.07 -23.25 0.79
C HIS A 313 2.33 -23.02 -0.05
N GLU A 314 2.16 -22.45 -1.25
CA GLU A 314 3.26 -22.26 -2.20
C GLU A 314 3.83 -20.83 -2.21
N TYR A 315 3.16 -19.90 -1.52
CA TYR A 315 3.48 -18.48 -1.50
C TYR A 315 3.63 -17.99 -0.05
N GLN A 316 4.53 -17.03 0.18
CA GLN A 316 4.61 -16.40 1.50
C GLN A 316 3.39 -15.51 1.70
N ILE A 317 2.70 -15.68 2.84
CA ILE A 317 1.59 -14.81 3.21
C ILE A 317 2.12 -13.40 3.49
N SER A 318 1.53 -12.40 2.83
CA SER A 318 1.92 -10.98 2.96
C SER A 318 1.89 -10.53 4.42
N GLU A 319 2.86 -9.70 4.85
CA GLU A 319 2.84 -9.09 6.18
C GLU A 319 1.55 -8.28 6.42
N ASP A 320 1.03 -7.64 5.37
CA ASP A 320 -0.23 -6.90 5.41
C ASP A 320 -1.41 -7.85 5.66
N ALA A 321 -1.43 -8.99 4.98
CA ALA A 321 -2.46 -10.00 5.16
C ALA A 321 -2.38 -10.62 6.57
N GLN A 322 -1.19 -10.96 7.06
CA GLN A 322 -1.00 -11.45 8.43
C GLN A 322 -1.51 -10.45 9.47
N ARG A 323 -1.22 -9.16 9.30
CA ARG A 323 -1.74 -8.08 10.15
C ARG A 323 -3.27 -8.05 10.08
N TYR A 324 -3.85 -8.06 8.88
CA TYR A 324 -5.30 -8.02 8.70
C TYR A 324 -5.99 -9.18 9.40
N TYR A 325 -5.52 -10.42 9.23
CA TYR A 325 -6.15 -11.59 9.85
C TYR A 325 -6.01 -11.63 11.38
N ARG A 326 -4.94 -11.07 11.96
CA ARG A 326 -4.75 -11.03 13.43
C ARG A 326 -5.51 -9.90 14.11
N THR A 327 -5.54 -8.73 13.50
CA THR A 327 -6.02 -7.49 14.15
C THR A 327 -7.23 -6.85 13.47
N GLY A 328 -7.67 -7.38 12.32
CA GLY A 328 -8.66 -6.74 11.46
C GLY A 328 -8.08 -5.50 10.75
N LYS A 329 -8.97 -4.63 10.27
CA LYS A 329 -8.58 -3.33 9.70
C LYS A 329 -7.79 -2.52 10.73
N SER A 330 -6.68 -1.90 10.30
CA SER A 330 -5.95 -0.94 11.15
C SER A 330 -6.91 0.16 11.64
N PHE A 331 -6.74 0.60 12.90
CA PHE A 331 -7.63 1.55 13.60
C PHE A 331 -7.98 2.77 12.73
N LEU A 332 -7.04 3.24 11.92
CA LEU A 332 -7.19 4.37 11.00
C LEU A 332 -8.23 4.10 9.90
N TYR A 333 -8.27 2.90 9.32
CA TYR A 333 -9.22 2.51 8.26
C TYR A 333 -10.64 2.24 8.78
N ARG A 334 -10.83 2.10 10.09
CA ARG A 334 -12.15 1.90 10.69
C ARG A 334 -12.92 3.21 10.87
N THR A 335 -12.22 4.33 11.04
CA THR A 335 -12.83 5.63 11.42
C THR A 335 -12.60 6.75 10.42
N LEU A 336 -11.65 6.61 9.48
CA LEU A 336 -11.31 7.66 8.52
C LEU A 336 -11.65 7.25 7.08
N PRO A 337 -12.03 8.20 6.19
CA PRO A 337 -12.12 7.95 4.75
C PRO A 337 -10.81 7.38 4.21
N PHE A 338 -10.88 6.49 3.21
CA PHE A 338 -9.74 5.72 2.68
C PHE A 338 -8.47 6.56 2.43
N TRP A 339 -8.60 7.79 1.88
CA TRP A 339 -7.44 8.65 1.65
C TRP A 339 -6.72 9.04 2.95
N LEU A 340 -7.46 9.33 4.03
CA LEU A 340 -6.86 9.75 5.29
C LEU A 340 -6.16 8.58 5.98
N ALA A 341 -6.74 7.39 5.87
CA ALA A 341 -6.15 6.17 6.40
C ALA A 341 -4.89 5.76 5.63
N SER A 342 -4.86 5.89 4.29
CA SER A 342 -3.69 5.57 3.47
C SER A 342 -2.48 6.47 3.74
N ILE A 343 -2.71 7.71 4.17
CA ILE A 343 -1.64 8.62 4.61
C ILE A 343 -1.09 8.16 5.96
N GLY A 344 -1.94 7.79 6.91
CA GLY A 344 -1.57 7.63 8.32
C GLY A 344 -0.56 6.51 8.63
N ASP A 345 -0.56 5.40 7.89
CA ASP A 345 0.14 4.18 8.34
C ASP A 345 1.68 4.28 8.29
N ARG A 346 2.24 5.12 7.41
CA ARG A 346 3.70 5.44 7.39
C ARG A 346 4.01 6.91 7.57
N THR A 347 3.17 7.84 7.08
CA THR A 347 3.50 9.26 7.19
C THR A 347 3.40 9.77 8.63
N LEU A 348 2.53 9.20 9.48
CA LEU A 348 2.38 9.67 10.87
C LEU A 348 3.61 9.31 11.71
N VAL A 349 4.20 8.12 11.48
CA VAL A 349 5.50 7.71 12.06
C VAL A 349 6.63 8.61 11.56
N LEU A 350 6.56 9.09 10.31
CA LEU A 350 7.57 9.97 9.70
C LEU A 350 7.40 11.44 10.14
N LEU A 351 6.17 11.87 10.40
CA LEU A 351 5.81 13.20 10.89
C LEU A 351 6.19 13.37 12.37
N LEU A 352 6.24 12.29 13.16
CA LEU A 352 6.57 12.36 14.58
C LEU A 352 8.02 12.89 14.82
N PRO A 353 9.08 12.37 14.18
CA PRO A 353 10.42 12.96 14.24
C PRO A 353 10.46 14.42 13.78
N VAL A 354 9.71 14.77 12.73
CA VAL A 354 9.63 16.14 12.21
C VAL A 354 8.97 17.07 13.22
N ALA A 355 7.89 16.64 13.87
CA ALA A 355 7.22 17.38 14.93
C ALA A 355 8.14 17.58 16.15
N VAL A 356 8.92 16.55 16.51
CA VAL A 356 9.92 16.60 17.58
C VAL A 356 11.05 17.58 17.26
N LEU A 357 11.51 17.66 16.00
CA LEU A 357 12.48 18.66 15.54
C LEU A 357 11.88 20.06 15.40
N LEU A 358 10.59 20.16 15.13
CA LEU A 358 9.89 21.43 15.00
C LEU A 358 9.65 22.13 16.33
N PHE A 359 9.41 21.38 17.39
CA PHE A 359 9.21 21.93 18.72
C PHE A 359 10.39 22.84 19.20
N PRO A 360 11.67 22.43 19.12
CA PRO A 360 12.80 23.31 19.43
C PRO A 360 12.99 24.42 18.39
N ALA A 361 12.68 24.18 17.12
CA ALA A 361 12.73 25.23 16.08
C ALA A 361 11.75 26.38 16.36
N MET A 362 10.54 26.06 16.82
CA MET A 362 9.56 27.05 17.27
C MET A 362 10.06 27.85 18.47
N ARG A 363 10.85 27.25 19.37
CA ARG A 363 11.51 27.96 20.48
C ARG A 363 12.65 28.89 20.05
N LEU A 364 13.23 28.70 18.87
CA LEU A 364 14.27 29.58 18.31
C LEU A 364 13.71 30.86 17.71
N ILE A 365 12.41 30.89 17.36
CA ILE A 365 11.76 32.07 16.76
C ILE A 365 11.83 33.31 17.68
N PRO A 366 11.46 33.23 18.98
CA PRO A 366 11.66 34.35 19.89
C PRO A 366 13.12 34.80 19.93
N ALA A 367 14.08 33.87 20.01
CA ALA A 367 15.50 34.20 20.10
C ALA A 367 16.01 34.96 18.87
N LEU A 368 15.65 34.52 17.67
CA LEU A 368 15.99 35.18 16.41
C LEU A 368 15.33 36.56 16.29
N TYR A 369 14.10 36.70 16.75
CA TYR A 369 13.42 37.99 16.82
C TYR A 369 14.17 38.97 17.74
N ARG A 370 14.56 38.54 18.95
CA ARG A 370 15.35 39.37 19.87
C ARG A 370 16.69 39.78 19.24
N TRP A 371 17.37 38.84 18.58
CA TRP A 371 18.64 39.10 17.92
C TRP A 371 18.51 40.15 16.80
N ARG A 372 17.47 40.04 15.96
CA ARG A 372 17.24 40.98 14.86
C ARG A 372 16.93 42.39 15.35
N VAL A 373 16.06 42.53 16.36
CA VAL A 373 15.74 43.83 16.96
C VAL A 373 16.98 44.44 17.61
N ARG A 374 17.74 43.66 18.38
CA ARG A 374 18.98 44.13 19.03
C ARG A 374 20.08 44.50 18.03
N SER A 375 20.18 43.79 16.91
CA SER A 375 21.14 44.11 15.85
C SER A 375 20.85 45.45 15.17
N ARG A 376 19.57 45.85 15.04
CA ARG A 376 19.21 47.19 14.55
C ARG A 376 19.75 48.27 15.51
N ILE A 377 19.57 48.09 16.81
CA ILE A 377 20.06 49.02 17.86
C ILE A 377 21.60 49.09 17.84
N TYR A 378 22.29 47.94 17.74
CA TYR A 378 23.75 47.90 17.75
C TYR A 378 24.41 48.61 16.57
N ARG A 379 23.75 48.66 15.40
CA ARG A 379 24.26 49.43 14.26
C ARG A 379 24.38 50.91 14.57
N TYR A 380 23.39 51.49 15.26
CA TYR A 380 23.41 52.89 15.68
C TYR A 380 24.43 53.15 16.79
N TYR A 381 24.57 52.22 17.74
CA TYR A 381 25.66 52.28 18.73
C TYR A 381 27.05 52.29 18.07
N GLY A 382 27.26 51.45 17.06
CA GLY A 382 28.53 51.42 16.33
C GLY A 382 28.85 52.76 15.65
N SER A 383 27.85 53.40 15.04
CA SER A 383 27.98 54.74 14.45
C SER A 383 28.24 55.81 15.51
N LEU A 384 27.55 55.77 16.65
CA LEU A 384 27.73 56.72 17.75
C LEU A 384 29.15 56.63 18.35
N ILE A 385 29.66 55.42 18.55
CA ILE A 385 31.03 55.19 19.04
C ILE A 385 32.07 55.68 18.02
N ALA A 386 31.80 55.58 16.72
CA ALA A 386 32.68 56.12 15.69
C ALA A 386 32.76 57.66 15.76
N ILE A 387 31.64 58.33 16.01
CA ILE A 387 31.58 59.79 16.21
C ILE A 387 32.30 60.18 17.51
N GLU A 388 32.11 59.45 18.62
CA GLU A 388 32.80 59.71 19.87
C GLU A 388 34.33 59.56 19.72
N ARG A 389 34.79 58.54 18.99
CA ARG A 389 36.22 58.36 18.71
C ARG A 389 36.78 59.47 17.82
N GLY A 390 36.00 59.94 16.84
CA GLY A 390 36.36 61.09 16.00
C GLY A 390 36.42 62.39 16.81
N ALA A 391 35.56 62.55 17.81
CA ALA A 391 35.56 63.68 18.73
C ALA A 391 36.78 63.71 19.67
N LEU A 392 37.32 62.53 20.01
CA LEU A 392 38.51 62.38 20.87
C LEU A 392 39.83 62.59 20.13
N SER A 393 39.86 62.40 18.81
CA SER A 393 41.01 62.81 17.98
C SER A 393 41.00 64.33 17.79
N HIS A 394 42.13 65.00 17.99
CA HIS A 394 42.29 66.44 17.81
C HIS A 394 41.71 66.90 16.46
N THR A 395 40.51 67.49 16.51
CA THR A 395 39.68 67.77 15.35
C THR A 395 39.66 69.26 15.06
N THR A 396 39.78 69.61 13.78
CA THR A 396 39.60 70.99 13.31
C THR A 396 38.13 71.41 13.39
N ASP A 397 37.84 72.71 13.46
CA ASP A 397 36.45 73.21 13.57
C ASP A 397 35.54 72.75 12.41
N GLU A 398 36.11 72.54 11.22
CA GLU A 398 35.38 71.99 10.07
C GLU A 398 35.07 70.49 10.21
N GLU A 399 35.95 69.71 10.85
CA GLU A 399 35.67 68.30 11.16
C GLU A 399 34.63 68.18 12.28
N ARG A 400 34.65 69.11 13.24
CA ARG A 400 33.65 69.17 14.31
C ARG A 400 32.25 69.47 13.79
N LYS A 401 32.10 70.42 12.86
CA LYS A 401 30.81 70.69 12.19
C LYS A 401 30.28 69.46 11.45
N ARG A 402 31.16 68.67 10.82
CA ARG A 402 30.78 67.41 10.16
C ARG A 402 30.31 66.35 11.17
N LEU A 403 30.98 66.21 12.31
CA LEU A 403 30.57 65.29 13.38
C LEU A 403 29.21 65.67 13.97
N PHE A 404 28.91 66.97 14.12
CA PHE A 404 27.58 67.43 14.52
C PHE A 404 26.50 67.08 13.48
N ALA A 405 26.78 67.32 12.19
CA ALA A 405 25.84 66.97 11.12
C ALA A 405 25.60 65.45 11.03
N GLU A 406 26.62 64.62 11.26
CA GLU A 406 26.47 63.16 11.34
C GLU A 406 25.66 62.72 12.56
N LEU A 407 25.84 63.41 13.70
CA LEU A 407 25.07 63.15 14.92
C LEU A 407 23.58 63.52 14.74
N ASP A 408 23.30 64.65 14.10
CA ASP A 408 21.94 65.09 13.77
C ASP A 408 21.26 64.10 12.82
N GLN A 409 22.00 63.58 11.84
CA GLN A 409 21.48 62.54 10.93
C GLN A 409 21.16 61.24 11.66
N ILE A 410 21.96 60.85 12.65
CA ILE A 410 21.69 59.68 13.50
C ILE A 410 20.45 59.92 14.36
N GLU A 411 20.30 61.10 14.97
CA GLU A 411 19.13 61.43 15.80
C GLU A 411 17.85 61.49 14.98
N GLU A 412 17.87 62.09 13.79
CA GLU A 412 16.73 62.13 12.87
C GLU A 412 16.31 60.71 12.45
N SER A 413 17.30 59.85 12.17
CA SER A 413 17.07 58.44 11.83
C SER A 413 16.52 57.62 13.01
N LEU A 414 16.95 57.94 14.24
CA LEU A 414 16.44 57.32 15.47
C LEU A 414 15.01 57.76 15.78
N ASN A 415 14.67 59.02 15.57
CA ASN A 415 13.32 59.55 15.79
C ASN A 415 12.28 58.96 14.85
N GLY A 416 12.70 58.51 13.65
CA GLY A 416 11.83 57.79 12.71
C GLY A 416 11.58 56.32 13.05
N LEU A 417 12.26 55.77 14.07
CA LEU A 417 12.28 54.34 14.34
C LEU A 417 11.21 53.96 15.38
N ARG A 418 10.16 53.25 14.96
CA ARG A 418 9.15 52.70 15.88
C ARG A 418 9.62 51.37 16.47
N MET A 419 9.76 51.32 17.79
CA MET A 419 10.29 50.16 18.51
C MET A 419 9.20 49.45 19.33
N PRO A 420 9.18 48.11 19.37
CA PRO A 420 8.29 47.38 20.26
C PRO A 420 8.54 47.75 21.72
N LEU A 421 7.48 47.87 22.53
CA LEU A 421 7.52 48.22 23.96
C LEU A 421 8.52 47.38 24.77
N ALA A 422 8.67 46.09 24.44
CA ALA A 422 9.61 45.18 25.10
C ALA A 422 11.10 45.56 24.96
N TYR A 423 11.43 46.52 24.08
CA TYR A 423 12.80 47.01 23.84
C TYR A 423 12.94 48.52 24.02
N ALA A 424 11.93 49.17 24.61
CA ALA A 424 11.92 50.62 24.81
C ALA A 424 13.12 51.09 25.65
N ASP A 425 13.50 50.36 26.70
CA ASP A 425 14.62 50.71 27.58
C ASP A 425 15.93 50.87 26.80
N ALA A 426 16.28 49.89 25.95
CA ALA A 426 17.49 49.92 25.15
C ALA A 426 17.51 51.07 24.14
N PHE A 427 16.32 51.48 23.67
CA PHE A 427 16.15 52.61 22.76
C PHE A 427 16.29 53.95 23.49
N TYR A 428 15.70 54.11 24.69
CA TYR A 428 15.84 55.32 25.50
C TYR A 428 17.29 55.54 25.96
N VAL A 429 17.99 54.48 26.40
CA VAL A 429 19.42 54.57 26.76
C VAL A 429 20.28 55.00 25.57
N LEU A 430 19.98 54.54 24.35
CA LEU A 430 20.69 55.01 23.15
C LEU A 430 20.47 56.51 22.91
N ARG A 431 19.24 57.02 23.11
CA ARG A 431 18.95 58.46 23.01
C ARG A 431 19.69 59.28 24.06
N GLU A 432 19.77 58.77 25.28
CA GLU A 432 20.54 59.39 26.35
C GLU A 432 22.02 59.49 25.98
N HIS A 433 22.61 58.42 25.43
CA HIS A 433 24.00 58.44 24.96
C HIS A 433 24.24 59.40 23.79
N VAL A 434 23.27 59.56 22.86
CA VAL A 434 23.35 60.59 21.81
C VAL A 434 23.40 61.99 22.43
N GLY A 435 22.55 62.26 23.42
CA GLY A 435 22.58 63.52 24.18
C GLY A 435 23.89 63.75 24.92
N PHE A 436 24.45 62.69 25.54
CA PHE A 436 25.75 62.73 26.19
C PHE A 436 26.88 63.09 25.22
N VAL A 437 26.97 62.42 24.07
CA VAL A 437 27.99 62.70 23.05
C VAL A 437 27.84 64.11 22.48
N ARG A 438 26.60 64.59 22.26
CA ARG A 438 26.32 65.98 21.85
C ARG A 438 26.86 66.97 22.88
N SER A 439 26.60 66.73 24.16
CA SER A 439 27.05 67.62 25.24
C SER A 439 28.58 67.68 25.33
N ARG A 440 29.26 66.54 25.14
CA ARG A 440 30.73 66.42 25.12
C ARG A 440 31.35 67.14 23.92
N LEU A 441 30.76 66.97 22.73
CA LEU A 441 31.17 67.71 21.51
C LEU A 441 31.00 69.22 21.67
N GLY A 442 29.97 69.67 22.40
CA GLY A 442 29.73 71.08 22.71
C GLY A 442 30.65 71.64 23.80
N ALA A 443 31.00 70.83 24.80
CA ALA A 443 31.90 71.23 25.89
C ALA A 443 33.36 71.38 25.44
N ALA A 444 33.80 70.58 24.45
CA ALA A 444 35.12 70.70 23.83
C ALA A 444 35.25 71.90 22.85
N ALA A 445 34.16 72.66 22.63
CA ALA A 445 34.12 73.86 21.79
C ALA A 445 34.23 75.18 22.60
N ARG A 446 34.24 75.10 23.93
CA ARG A 446 34.64 76.19 24.84
C ARG A 446 36.08 75.98 25.25
#